data_AF-A0A1J5IV27-F1
#
_entry.id   AF-A0A1J5IV27-F1
#
_cell.length_a   1.000
_cell.length_b   1.000
_cell.length_c   1.000
_cell.angle_alpha   90.00
_cell.angle_beta   90.00
_cell.angle_gamma   90.00
#
_symmetry.space_group_name_H-M   'P 1'
#
loop_
_entity.id
_entity.type
_entity.pdbx_description
1 polymer ?
#
loop_
_entity_poly.entity_id
_entity_poly.type
_entity_poly.pdbx_seq_one_letter_code
_entity_poly.pdbx_strand_id
1 'polypeptide(L)'
;MCEGVDGLSPVNRAVAFSVGMGKVNCFTVFNPVPEPTQIYHRWYHRGELSTQIRLRVNTPRWATYSLIQLRETDKGPWRVEITDSNNKVLGVLRFSITD
;
A
#
# COMPACT_ATOMS: atom_id res chain seq x y z
N MET A 1 -2.23 -5.17 3.38
CA MET A 1 -2.02 -5.64 2.00
C MET A 1 -3.16 -6.57 1.61
N CYS A 2 -3.50 -6.64 0.33
CA CYS A 2 -4.59 -7.47 -0.18
C CYS A 2 -4.42 -7.79 -1.67
N GLU A 3 -5.05 -8.87 -2.09
CA GLU A 3 -5.03 -9.36 -3.48
C GLU A 3 -5.83 -8.44 -4.42
N GLY A 4 -6.92 -7.88 -3.90
CA GLY A 4 -7.81 -6.99 -4.63
C GLY A 4 -8.48 -5.95 -3.75
N VAL A 5 -9.20 -5.04 -4.39
CA VAL A 5 -10.10 -4.10 -3.74
C VAL A 5 -11.43 -4.15 -4.49
N ASP A 6 -12.51 -4.43 -3.77
CA ASP A 6 -13.88 -4.47 -4.29
C ASP A 6 -14.80 -3.69 -3.36
N GLY A 7 -15.69 -2.86 -3.92
CA GLY A 7 -16.60 -2.03 -3.13
C GLY A 7 -15.92 -1.19 -2.02
N LEU A 8 -14.74 -0.63 -2.29
CA LEU A 8 -13.90 0.08 -1.30
C LEU A 8 -13.52 -0.79 -0.08
N SER A 9 -13.42 -2.10 -0.27
CA SER A 9 -12.99 -3.06 0.74
C SER A 9 -11.89 -3.95 0.19
N PRO A 10 -10.87 -4.27 0.99
CA PRO A 10 -9.80 -5.16 0.58
C PRO A 10 -10.28 -6.61 0.54
N VAL A 11 -9.95 -7.31 -0.54
CA VAL A 11 -10.27 -8.72 -0.77
C VAL A 11 -9.01 -9.55 -0.52
N ASN A 12 -9.15 -10.65 0.24
CA ASN A 12 -8.07 -11.57 0.58
C ASN A 12 -6.86 -10.85 1.17
N ARG A 13 -6.98 -10.37 2.41
CA ARG A 13 -5.86 -9.75 3.12
C ARG A 13 -4.84 -10.82 3.49
N ALA A 14 -3.58 -10.57 3.17
CA ALA A 14 -2.47 -11.46 3.51
C ALA A 14 -1.17 -10.67 3.74
N VAL A 15 -0.12 -11.38 4.15
CA VAL A 15 1.25 -10.88 4.31
C VAL A 15 2.25 -11.58 3.37
N ALA A 16 1.77 -12.56 2.61
CA ALA A 16 2.51 -13.24 1.56
C ALA A 16 1.59 -13.36 0.34
N PHE A 17 2.14 -13.11 -0.86
CA PHE A 17 1.40 -13.13 -2.12
C PHE A 17 2.25 -13.82 -3.19
N SER A 18 1.66 -14.70 -3.99
CA SER A 18 2.37 -15.31 -5.12
C SER A 18 2.62 -14.27 -6.21
N VAL A 19 3.79 -14.32 -6.86
CA VAL A 19 4.09 -13.47 -8.02
C VAL A 19 3.08 -13.71 -9.16
N GLY A 20 2.53 -14.93 -9.28
CA GLY A 20 1.57 -15.32 -10.31
C GLY A 20 0.25 -14.57 -10.24
N MET A 21 -0.02 -13.88 -9.12
CA MET A 21 -1.14 -12.96 -8.98
C MET A 21 -1.01 -11.70 -9.85
N GLY A 22 0.20 -11.38 -10.29
CA GLY A 22 0.52 -10.25 -11.16
C GLY A 22 0.44 -8.87 -10.49
N LYS A 23 -0.22 -8.74 -9.33
CA LYS A 23 -0.33 -7.47 -8.59
C LYS A 23 -0.57 -7.69 -7.10
N VAL A 24 -0.28 -6.66 -6.32
CA VAL A 24 -0.67 -6.57 -4.89
C VAL A 24 -1.12 -5.14 -4.58
N ASN A 25 -2.09 -5.02 -3.67
CA ASN A 25 -2.68 -3.73 -3.29
C ASN A 25 -2.35 -3.38 -1.84
N CYS A 26 -2.04 -2.11 -1.59
CA CYS A 26 -2.01 -1.52 -0.27
C CYS A 26 -3.28 -0.68 -0.09
N PHE A 27 -4.26 -1.22 0.61
CA PHE A 27 -5.49 -0.53 0.99
C PHE A 27 -5.36 0.08 2.38
N THR A 28 -5.73 1.36 2.51
CA THR A 28 -5.58 2.15 3.74
C THR A 28 -6.87 2.92 4.00
N VAL A 29 -7.29 2.96 5.26
CA VAL A 29 -8.45 3.76 5.70
C VAL A 29 -8.00 4.73 6.77
N PHE A 30 -8.42 5.98 6.63
CA PHE A 30 -8.26 7.02 7.63
C PHE A 30 -9.63 7.37 8.21
N ASN A 31 -9.72 7.35 9.53
CA ASN A 31 -10.91 7.75 10.27
C ASN A 31 -10.50 8.19 11.69
N PRO A 32 -10.52 9.49 12.03
CA PRO A 32 -10.94 10.61 11.19
C PRO A 32 -9.84 11.08 10.22
N VAL A 33 -10.26 11.81 9.18
CA VAL A 33 -9.42 12.74 8.40
C VAL A 33 -9.86 14.15 8.82
N PRO A 34 -9.04 14.90 9.60
CA PRO A 34 -9.43 16.20 10.12
C PRO A 34 -9.63 17.26 9.03
N GLU A 35 -8.76 17.26 8.02
CA GLU A 35 -8.79 18.17 6.87
C GLU A 35 -8.37 17.43 5.58
N PRO A 36 -8.83 17.86 4.40
CA PRO A 36 -8.39 17.27 3.14
C PRO A 36 -6.86 17.38 3.00
N THR A 37 -6.20 16.25 2.80
CA THR A 37 -4.73 16.20 2.76
C THR A 37 -4.24 15.15 1.76
N GLN A 38 -2.91 15.01 1.68
CA GLN A 38 -2.24 14.05 0.82
C GLN A 38 -1.38 13.13 1.69
N ILE A 39 -1.43 11.84 1.34
CA ILE A 39 -0.55 10.83 1.88
C ILE A 39 0.21 10.16 0.75
N TYR A 40 1.26 9.43 1.10
CA TYR A 40 2.08 8.70 0.16
C TYR A 40 2.18 7.25 0.60
N HIS A 41 1.94 6.34 -0.33
CA HIS A 41 2.37 4.96 -0.18
C HIS A 41 3.76 4.84 -0.81
N ARG A 42 4.78 4.65 0.02
CA ARG A 42 6.17 4.47 -0.37
C ARG A 42 6.50 2.98 -0.31
N TRP A 43 6.63 2.36 -1.48
CA TRP A 43 6.86 0.94 -1.63
C TRP A 43 8.36 0.66 -1.68
N TYR A 44 8.81 -0.22 -0.81
CA TYR A 44 10.20 -0.62 -0.71
C TYR A 44 10.34 -2.11 -0.99
N HIS A 45 11.28 -2.47 -1.86
CA HIS A 45 11.68 -3.84 -2.12
C HIS A 45 13.08 -4.05 -1.56
N ARG A 46 13.27 -5.06 -0.70
CA ARG A 46 14.59 -5.38 -0.10
C ARG A 46 15.31 -4.20 0.57
N GLY A 47 14.54 -3.22 1.05
CA GLY A 47 15.06 -2.04 1.73
C GLY A 47 15.18 -0.80 0.85
N GLU A 48 15.12 -0.93 -0.46
CA GLU A 48 15.25 0.16 -1.43
C GLU A 48 13.89 0.68 -1.88
N LEU A 49 13.76 1.99 -2.05
CA LEU A 49 12.52 2.61 -2.51
C LEU A 49 12.29 2.24 -3.99
N SER A 50 11.25 1.46 -4.26
CA SER A 50 10.86 1.06 -5.61
C SER A 50 9.95 2.11 -6.25
N THR A 51 8.89 2.52 -5.55
CA THR A 51 7.95 3.52 -6.07
C THR A 51 7.26 4.29 -4.95
N GLN A 52 6.84 5.51 -5.24
CA GLN A 52 6.08 6.36 -4.34
C GLN A 52 4.81 6.84 -5.04
N ILE A 53 3.66 6.56 -4.43
CA ILE A 53 2.34 6.87 -4.99
C ILE A 53 1.65 7.87 -4.08
N ARG A 54 1.33 9.04 -4.64
CA ARG A 54 0.60 10.11 -3.96
C ARG A 54 -0.90 9.87 -4.02
N LEU A 55 -1.56 9.91 -2.87
CA LEU A 55 -2.99 9.66 -2.73
C LEU A 55 -3.65 10.83 -1.98
N ARG A 56 -4.82 11.26 -2.44
CA ARG A 56 -5.63 12.28 -1.73
C ARG A 56 -6.56 11.59 -0.75
N VAL A 57 -6.71 12.17 0.44
CA VAL A 57 -7.67 11.74 1.47
C VAL A 57 -8.51 12.93 1.88
N ASN A 58 -9.83 12.75 1.99
CA ASN A 58 -10.78 13.80 2.35
C ASN A 58 -11.49 13.51 3.68
N THR A 59 -12.10 14.54 4.25
CA THR A 59 -12.88 14.45 5.49
C THR A 59 -14.21 13.73 5.27
N PRO A 60 -14.87 13.24 6.34
CA PRO A 60 -14.31 12.98 7.67
C PRO A 60 -13.64 11.60 7.76
N ARG A 61 -13.86 10.74 6.76
CA ARG A 61 -13.32 9.38 6.66
C ARG A 61 -13.02 9.12 5.19
N TRP A 62 -11.89 8.49 4.91
CA TRP A 62 -11.51 8.16 3.54
C TRP A 62 -10.81 6.82 3.45
N ALA A 63 -11.15 6.06 2.41
CA ALA A 63 -10.43 4.86 2.02
C ALA A 63 -9.70 5.15 0.71
N THR A 64 -8.46 4.72 0.62
CA THR A 64 -7.65 4.82 -0.59
C THR A 64 -6.80 3.58 -0.75
N TYR A 65 -6.32 3.34 -1.96
CA TYR A 65 -5.38 2.26 -2.21
C TYR A 65 -4.41 2.64 -3.31
N SER A 66 -3.28 1.97 -3.30
CA SER A 66 -2.38 1.91 -4.45
C SER A 66 -1.97 0.46 -4.68
N LEU A 67 -1.39 0.19 -5.85
CA LEU A 67 -0.96 -1.14 -6.23
C LEU A 67 0.39 -1.08 -6.94
N ILE A 68 1.08 -2.21 -6.91
CA ILE A 68 2.22 -2.49 -7.78
C ILE A 68 1.90 -3.71 -8.63
N GLN A 69 2.43 -3.72 -9.86
CA GLN A 69 2.48 -4.93 -10.67
C GLN A 69 3.69 -5.76 -10.22
N LEU A 70 3.56 -7.07 -10.27
CA LEU A 70 4.57 -8.02 -9.82
C LEU A 70 5.25 -8.68 -11.02
N ARG A 71 6.56 -8.85 -10.91
CA ARG A 71 7.42 -9.59 -11.84
C ARG A 71 8.21 -10.62 -11.04
N GLU A 72 8.77 -11.60 -11.73
CA GLU A 72 9.67 -12.61 -11.13
C GLU A 72 10.78 -12.00 -10.25
N THR A 73 11.34 -10.87 -10.70
CA THR A 73 12.39 -10.13 -9.98
C THR A 73 11.91 -9.48 -8.68
N ASP A 74 10.60 -9.31 -8.50
CA ASP A 74 10.00 -8.64 -7.35
C ASP A 74 9.82 -9.60 -6.16
N LYS A 75 10.19 -10.89 -6.29
CA LYS A 75 10.17 -11.84 -5.17
C LYS A 75 11.02 -11.38 -3.99
N GLY A 76 10.57 -11.74 -2.80
CA GLY A 76 11.23 -11.44 -1.53
C GLY A 76 10.49 -10.39 -0.70
N PRO A 77 11.19 -9.77 0.27
CA PRO A 77 10.56 -8.91 1.26
C PRO A 77 10.24 -7.52 0.70
N TRP A 78 9.05 -7.06 1.05
CA TRP A 78 8.54 -5.73 0.76
C TRP A 78 8.06 -5.02 2.01
N ARG A 79 8.04 -3.68 1.95
CA ARG A 79 7.27 -2.86 2.88
C ARG A 79 6.60 -1.69 2.16
N VAL A 80 5.47 -1.24 2.69
CA VAL A 80 4.87 0.04 2.35
C VAL A 80 4.94 0.93 3.57
N GLU A 81 5.61 2.07 3.45
CA GLU A 81 5.50 3.16 4.41
C GLU A 81 4.39 4.10 3.94
N ILE A 82 3.45 4.37 4.83
CA ILE A 82 2.38 5.34 4.63
C ILE A 82 2.85 6.63 5.30
N THR A 83 3.08 7.68 4.53
CA THR A 83 3.60 8.96 5.05
C THR A 83 2.67 10.13 4.74
N ASP A 84 2.72 11.17 5.54
CA ASP A 84 2.13 12.47 5.21
C ASP A 84 3.05 13.30 4.28
N SER A 85 2.65 14.54 3.99
CA SER A 85 3.42 15.51 3.19
C SER A 85 4.71 15.98 3.83
N ASN A 86 4.88 15.80 5.14
CA ASN A 86 6.10 16.14 5.88
C ASN A 86 7.04 14.94 6.02
N ASN A 87 6.80 13.86 5.28
CA ASN A 87 7.49 12.57 5.38
C ASN A 87 7.38 11.90 6.76
N LYS A 88 6.41 12.30 7.59
CA LYS A 88 6.15 11.61 8.84
C LYS A 88 5.50 10.27 8.52
N VAL A 89 6.05 9.20 9.07
CA VAL A 89 5.49 7.85 8.93
C VAL A 89 4.23 7.72 9.79
N LEU A 90 3.10 7.47 9.13
CA LEU A 90 1.79 7.23 9.75
C LEU A 90 1.56 5.74 9.99
N GLY A 91 2.19 4.87 9.19
CA GLY A 91 2.10 3.43 9.34
C GLY A 91 3.08 2.69 8.43
N VAL A 92 3.42 1.45 8.80
CA VAL A 92 4.29 0.58 8.01
C VAL A 92 3.66 -0.80 7.88
N LEU A 93 3.50 -1.26 6.66
CA LEU A 93 3.02 -2.61 6.34
C LEU A 93 4.18 -3.41 5.76
N ARG A 94 4.38 -4.64 6.23
CA ARG A 94 5.39 -5.57 5.71
C ARG A 94 4.71 -6.77 5.09
N PHE A 95 5.23 -7.23 3.95
CA PHE A 95 4.74 -8.40 3.25
C PHE A 95 5.86 -9.01 2.40
N SER A 96 5.62 -10.18 1.83
CA SER A 96 6.55 -10.82 0.91
C SER A 96 5.85 -11.23 -0.37
N ILE A 97 6.60 -11.21 -1.47
CA ILE A 97 6.20 -11.83 -2.73
C ILE A 97 6.91 -13.18 -2.84
N THR A 98 6.17 -14.24 -3.11
CA THR A 98 6.62 -15.64 -3.14
C THR A 98 6.42 -16.27 -4.53
N ASP A 99 6.88 -17.51 -4.64
CA ASP A 99 6.63 -18.53 -5.68
C ASP A 99 6.87 -18.17 -7.13
#